data_AF-A0A2A2DG69-F1
#
_entry.id   AF-A0A2A2DG69-F1
#
_cell.length_a   1.000
_cell.length_b   1.000
_cell.length_c   1.000
_cell.angle_alpha   90.00
_cell.angle_beta   90.00
_cell.angle_gamma   90.00
#
_symmetry.space_group_name_H-M   'P 1'
#
loop_
_entity.id
_entity.type
_entity.pdbx_description
1 polymer ?
#
loop_
_entity_poly.entity_id
_entity_poly.type
_entity_poly.pdbx_seq_one_letter_code
_entity_poly.pdbx_strand_id
1 'polypeptide(L)' 'MIQILGSRFFPQLDGVDLYVEPGEIDGFLAVWEALRRHLPGLAKQAGYEADCVAERFGNIVAEALRAKAAGGGIIIGQR' A
#
# COMPACT_ATOMS: atom_id res chain seq x y z
N MET A 1 11.78 -6.29 -10.86
CA MET A 1 11.57 -6.59 -9.42
C MET A 1 10.73 -5.52 -8.72
N ILE A 2 10.96 -4.23 -8.98
CA ILE A 2 10.16 -3.14 -8.38
C ILE A 2 8.73 -3.07 -8.96
N GLN A 3 8.53 -3.36 -10.25
CA GLN A 3 7.18 -3.40 -10.83
C GLN A 3 6.26 -4.40 -10.15
N ILE A 4 6.77 -5.59 -9.78
CA ILE A 4 6.03 -6.65 -9.08
C ILE A 4 5.61 -6.22 -7.65
N LEU A 5 6.41 -5.35 -7.00
CA LEU A 5 6.07 -4.79 -5.69
C LEU A 5 5.03 -3.67 -5.87
N GLY A 6 5.23 -2.77 -6.82
CA GLY A 6 4.27 -1.72 -7.15
C GLY A 6 2.87 -2.27 -7.45
N SER A 7 2.79 -3.32 -8.28
CA SER A 7 1.54 -4.01 -8.60
C SER A 7 0.84 -4.63 -7.39
N ARG A 8 1.59 -5.31 -6.51
CA ARG A 8 1.03 -5.92 -5.29
C ARG A 8 0.52 -4.90 -4.27
N PHE A 9 1.15 -3.72 -4.20
CA PHE A 9 0.90 -2.75 -3.12
C PHE A 9 0.03 -1.56 -3.55
N PHE A 10 0.00 -1.26 -4.84
CA PHE A 10 -0.93 -0.33 -5.44
C PHE A 10 -1.73 -1.11 -6.48
N PRO A 11 -2.87 -1.71 -6.11
CA PRO A 11 -3.75 -2.46 -7.01
C PRO A 11 -4.00 -1.81 -8.37
N GLN A 12 -4.04 -0.47 -8.42
CA GLN A 12 -4.13 0.29 -9.70
C GLN A 12 -3.01 -0.04 -10.71
N LEU A 13 -1.88 -0.61 -10.27
CA LEU A 13 -0.74 -0.98 -11.11
C LEU A 13 -0.79 -2.42 -11.65
N ASP A 14 -1.64 -3.32 -11.11
CA ASP A 14 -1.77 -4.73 -11.57
C ASP A 14 -3.19 -5.23 -11.82
N GLY A 15 -4.22 -4.44 -11.46
CA GLY A 15 -5.61 -4.84 -11.67
C GLY A 15 -6.16 -5.87 -10.68
N VAL A 16 -5.51 -6.13 -9.54
CA VAL A 16 -5.95 -7.10 -8.53
C VAL A 16 -6.03 -6.45 -7.14
N ASP A 17 -7.12 -6.72 -6.42
CA ASP A 17 -7.31 -6.26 -5.04
C ASP A 17 -6.32 -6.96 -4.07
N LEU A 18 -5.77 -6.20 -3.13
CA LEU A 18 -4.93 -6.73 -2.05
C LEU A 18 -5.78 -6.93 -0.78
N TYR A 19 -5.79 -8.15 -0.28
CA TYR A 19 -6.43 -8.52 0.99
C TYR A 19 -5.36 -8.72 2.06
N VAL A 20 -5.59 -8.18 3.25
CA VAL A 20 -4.73 -8.36 4.43
C VAL A 20 -5.59 -8.80 5.59
N GLU A 21 -5.33 -9.99 6.11
CA GLU A 21 -6.07 -10.51 7.26
C GLU A 21 -5.70 -9.77 8.56
N PRO A 22 -6.57 -9.78 9.59
CA PRO A 22 -6.26 -9.11 10.87
C PRO A 22 -4.92 -9.53 11.48
N GLY A 23 -4.57 -10.82 11.38
CA GLY A 23 -3.31 -11.36 11.88
C GLY A 23 -2.07 -10.93 11.09
N GLU A 24 -2.26 -10.38 9.89
CA GLU A 24 -1.18 -9.98 8.98
C GLU A 24 -0.92 -8.47 9.00
N ILE A 25 -1.78 -7.66 9.63
CA ILE A 25 -1.68 -6.19 9.60
C ILE A 25 -0.34 -5.68 10.14
N ASP A 26 0.23 -6.30 11.17
CA ASP A 26 1.52 -5.85 11.72
C ASP A 26 2.67 -6.10 10.74
N GLY A 27 2.68 -7.26 10.09
CA GLY A 27 3.65 -7.56 9.03
C GLY A 27 3.48 -6.64 7.83
N PHE A 28 2.23 -6.37 7.46
CA PHE A 28 1.88 -5.41 6.41
C PHE A 28 2.43 -4.01 6.74
N LEU A 29 2.11 -3.44 7.92
CA LEU A 29 2.58 -2.11 8.32
C LEU A 29 4.12 -2.00 8.33
N ALA A 30 4.82 -3.06 8.76
CA ALA A 30 6.28 -3.10 8.73
C ALA A 30 6.84 -3.04 7.30
N VAL A 31 6.24 -3.77 6.36
CA VAL A 31 6.61 -3.71 4.94
C VAL A 31 6.33 -2.32 4.36
N TRP A 32 5.18 -1.72 4.68
CA TRP A 32 4.83 -0.38 4.22
C TRP A 32 5.81 0.68 4.71
N GLU A 33 6.16 0.68 5.99
CA GLU A 33 7.14 1.63 6.53
C GLU A 33 8.52 1.47 5.86
N ALA A 34 8.95 0.24 5.57
CA ALA A 34 10.19 -0.02 4.84
C ALA A 34 10.17 0.54 3.40
N LEU A 35 9.00 0.55 2.76
CA LEU A 35 8.79 1.08 1.40
C LEU A 35 8.73 2.62 1.36
N ARG A 36 8.44 3.29 2.47
CA ARG A 36 8.24 4.76 2.53
C ARG A 36 9.39 5.54 1.88
N ARG A 37 10.64 5.16 2.12
CA ARG A 37 11.84 5.79 1.54
C ARG A 37 12.00 5.59 0.04
N HIS A 38 11.28 4.63 -0.54
CA HIS A 38 11.35 4.29 -1.97
C HIS A 38 10.20 4.88 -2.79
N LEU A 39 9.21 5.53 -2.14
CA LEU A 39 8.02 6.07 -2.81
C LEU A 39 8.33 7.03 -3.96
N PRO A 40 9.28 7.97 -3.87
CA PRO A 40 9.60 8.84 -5.02
C PRO A 40 10.12 8.06 -6.23
N GLY A 41 10.91 7.00 -5.98
CA GLY A 41 11.42 6.12 -7.03
C GLY A 41 10.32 5.26 -7.65
N LEU A 42 9.39 4.77 -6.84
CA LEU A 42 8.20 4.03 -7.28
C LEU A 42 7.29 4.90 -8.14
N ALA A 43 7.00 6.12 -7.70
CA ALA A 43 6.18 7.09 -8.42
C ALA A 43 6.75 7.37 -9.81
N LYS A 44 8.06 7.68 -9.88
CA LYS A 44 8.76 7.92 -11.15
C LYS A 44 8.72 6.72 -12.09
N GLN A 45 8.91 5.50 -11.58
CA GLN A 45 8.88 4.28 -12.40
C GLN A 45 7.49 3.93 -12.91
N ALA A 46 6.45 4.23 -12.12
CA ALA A 46 5.06 3.97 -12.47
C ALA A 46 4.43 5.11 -13.30
N GLY A 47 5.12 6.25 -13.47
CA GLY A 47 4.62 7.40 -14.22
C GLY A 47 3.60 8.25 -13.45
N TYR A 48 3.62 8.19 -12.11
CA TYR A 48 2.76 8.98 -11.23
C TYR A 48 3.52 10.12 -10.57
N GLU A 49 2.80 11.18 -10.22
CA GLU A 49 3.31 12.25 -9.36
C GLU A 49 3.61 11.73 -7.95
N ALA A 50 4.74 12.15 -7.39
CA ALA A 50 5.22 11.68 -6.09
C ALA A 50 4.22 11.98 -4.95
N ASP A 51 3.58 13.16 -5.02
CA ASP A 51 2.59 13.59 -4.02
C ASP A 51 1.34 12.70 -4.05
N CYS A 52 0.89 12.31 -5.25
CA CYS A 52 -0.25 11.41 -5.43
C CYS A 52 0.02 10.03 -4.80
N VAL A 53 1.24 9.50 -5.02
CA VAL A 53 1.66 8.22 -4.44
C VAL A 53 1.82 8.32 -2.92
N ALA A 54 2.36 9.44 -2.42
CA ALA A 54 2.54 9.68 -0.99
C ALA A 54 1.20 9.81 -0.24
N GLU A 55 0.24 10.52 -0.83
CA GLU A 55 -1.12 10.66 -0.29
C GLU A 55 -1.80 9.29 -0.19
N ARG A 56 -1.77 8.51 -1.28
CA ARG A 56 -2.39 7.19 -1.31
C ARG A 56 -1.73 6.22 -0.34
N PHE A 57 -0.42 6.28 -0.21
CA PHE A 57 0.33 5.53 0.80
C PHE A 57 -0.13 5.89 2.22
N GLY A 58 -0.28 7.20 2.51
CA GLY A 58 -0.77 7.67 3.80
C GLY A 58 -2.17 7.15 4.13
N ASN A 59 -3.07 7.17 3.15
CA ASN A 59 -4.44 6.67 3.31
C ASN A 59 -4.46 5.16 3.62
N ILE A 60 -3.65 4.36 2.93
CA ILE A 60 -3.54 2.92 3.17
C ILE A 60 -3.04 2.64 4.60
N VAL A 61 -2.00 3.34 5.04
CA VAL A 61 -1.47 3.18 6.41
C VAL A 61 -2.50 3.59 7.45
N ALA A 62 -3.22 4.69 7.24
CA ALA A 62 -4.27 5.14 8.14
C ALA A 62 -5.41 4.11 8.28
N GLU A 63 -5.87 3.53 7.17
CA GLU A 63 -6.90 2.49 7.20
C GLU A 63 -6.41 1.18 7.81
N ALA A 64 -5.16 0.77 7.54
CA ALA A 64 -4.56 -0.38 8.21
C ALA A 64 -4.51 -0.22 9.74
N LEU A 65 -4.17 0.97 10.23
CA LEU A 65 -4.19 1.28 11.66
C LEU A 65 -5.60 1.26 12.26
N ARG A 66 -6.61 1.75 11.52
CA ARG A 66 -8.03 1.69 11.93
C ARG A 66 -8.52 0.24 11.99
N ALA A 67 -8.22 -0.55 10.97
CA ALA A 67 -8.57 -1.97 10.93
C ALA A 67 -7.92 -2.74 12.08
N LYS A 68 -6.63 -2.48 12.36
CA LYS A 68 -5.93 -3.04 13.53
C LYS A 68 -6.66 -2.72 14.83
N ALA A 69 -7.03 -1.47 15.05
CA ALA A 69 -7.73 -1.04 16.26
C ALA A 69 -9.11 -1.71 16.42
N ALA A 70 -9.76 -2.08 15.31
CA ALA A 70 -11.02 -2.81 15.27
C ALA A 70 -10.86 -4.34 15.30
N GLY A 71 -9.64 -4.88 15.27
CA GLY A 71 -9.38 -6.32 15.09
C GLY A 71 -9.79 -6.86 13.72
N GLY A 72 -9.91 -5.99 12.72
CA GLY A 72 -10.32 -6.31 11.34
C GLY A 72 -9.14 -6.40 10.37
N GLY A 73 -9.43 -6.77 9.12
CA GLY A 73 -8.51 -6.76 7.99
C GLY A 73 -8.73 -5.56 7.07
N ILE A 74 -7.93 -5.44 6.01
CA ILE A 74 -8.14 -4.42 4.96
C ILE A 74 -8.24 -5.04 3.56
N ILE A 75 -8.99 -4.36 2.71
CA ILE A 75 -9.06 -4.62 1.27
C ILE A 75 -8.63 -3.33 0.59
N ILE A 76 -7.59 -3.41 -0.23
CA ILE A 76 -7.15 -2.31 -1.07
C ILE A 76 -7.56 -2.66 -2.48
N GLY A 77 -8.40 -1.83 -3.11
CA GLY A 77 -8.93 -2.11 -4.44
C GLY A 77 -8.94 -0.92 -5.38
N GLN A 78 -9.52 -1.16 -6.56
CA GLN A 78 -9.75 -0.17 -7.62
C GLN A 78 -10.92 0.75 -7.23
N ARG A 79 -10.64 1.95 -6.72
CA ARG A 79 -11.62 3.04 -6.76
C ARG A 79 -10.93 4.34 -7.11
#